data_AF-A0A0B1TR24-F1
#
_entry.id   AF-A0A0B1TR24-F1
#
_cell.length_a   1.000
_cell.length_b   1.000
_cell.length_c   1.000
_cell.angle_alpha   90.00
_cell.angle_beta   90.00
_cell.angle_gamma   90.00
#
_symmetry.space_group_name_H-M   'P 1'
#
loop_
_entity.id
_entity.type
_entity.pdbx_description
1 polymer ?
#
loop_
_entity_poly.entity_id
_entity_poly.type
_entity_poly.pdbx_seq_one_letter_code
_entity_poly.pdbx_strand_id
1 'polypeptide(L)'
;MWALLMAGGAMRFKEVNNVRDHFSASDSPSRYEFAVAREFFQELGSPFHVVVALKAADEGNILRPKYIDKAIEIEDFLQYKLKVEHEGQFYSYSDFCGTQCETSDAVSIFLTMYRDQQRKGTNHVKLTYPSMDVFGHRVYLANNIFLVKTNNLSQIVEESGLVAINFHAIYNNESSVAIMKKWEKAVFDYSQSTINDPLIRVFCTSEGLVSEEVRRTGILAMPLMGVTFLILMVFTITTTLRKDPVKSNPLEAFLGVICPILSLVASFGNLFWGRARLMFTVSDNNTRICIKTTKP
;
A
#
# COMPACT_ATOMS: atom_id res chain seq x y z
N MET A 1 -28.86 27.96 13.93
CA MET A 1 -29.49 26.84 14.64
C MET A 1 -29.58 25.59 13.77
N TRP A 2 -30.30 25.61 12.64
CA TRP A 2 -30.41 24.44 11.73
C TRP A 2 -29.08 23.90 11.19
N ALA A 3 -28.15 24.77 10.79
CA ALA A 3 -26.82 24.35 10.33
C ALA A 3 -26.01 23.60 11.42
N LEU A 4 -26.13 24.02 12.69
CA LEU A 4 -25.46 23.38 13.82
C LEU A 4 -26.08 22.01 14.12
N LEU A 5 -27.40 21.89 14.00
CA LEU A 5 -28.10 20.61 14.17
C LEU A 5 -27.70 19.60 13.08
N MET A 6 -27.60 20.05 11.83
CA MET A 6 -27.11 19.22 10.72
C MET A 6 -25.62 18.85 10.89
N ALA A 7 -24.80 19.77 11.38
CA ALA A 7 -23.40 19.52 11.68
C ALA A 7 -23.19 18.43 12.76
N GLY A 8 -24.16 18.23 13.66
CA GLY A 8 -24.12 17.16 14.67
C GLY A 8 -23.95 15.74 14.11
N GLY A 9 -24.32 15.52 12.84
CA GLY A 9 -24.06 14.25 12.15
C GLY A 9 -22.58 13.92 11.95
N ALA A 10 -21.67 14.89 12.08
CA ALA A 10 -20.22 14.66 12.08
C ALA A 10 -19.76 13.67 13.16
N MET A 11 -20.50 13.51 14.27
CA MET A 11 -20.18 12.51 15.30
C MET A 11 -20.32 11.06 14.81
N ARG A 12 -21.02 10.82 13.70
CA ARG A 12 -21.16 9.48 13.08
C ARG A 12 -20.15 9.25 11.96
N PHE A 13 -19.13 10.08 11.85
CA PHE A 13 -18.09 9.90 10.85
C PHE A 13 -17.38 8.56 11.05
N LYS A 14 -17.43 7.71 10.02
CA LYS A 14 -16.68 6.45 9.96
C LYS A 14 -15.75 6.50 8.76
N GLU A 15 -14.46 6.54 9.04
CA GLU A 15 -13.43 6.41 8.02
C GLU A 15 -13.36 4.95 7.55
N VAL A 16 -13.32 4.75 6.24
CA VAL A 16 -12.95 3.46 5.64
C VAL A 16 -11.72 3.73 4.80
N ASN A 17 -10.62 3.06 5.10
CA ASN A 17 -9.35 3.25 4.41
C ASN A 17 -8.92 1.94 3.73
N ASN A 18 -9.71 1.51 2.74
CA ASN A 18 -9.43 0.33 1.93
C ASN A 18 -9.48 0.70 0.45
N VAL A 19 -8.31 0.75 -0.20
CA VAL A 19 -8.17 1.12 -1.60
C VAL A 19 -9.04 0.23 -2.50
N ARG A 20 -9.04 -1.10 -2.31
CA ARG A 20 -9.88 -2.03 -3.11
C ARG A 20 -11.38 -1.71 -3.05
N ASP A 21 -11.88 -1.25 -1.90
CA ASP A 21 -13.31 -0.93 -1.73
C ASP A 21 -13.74 0.37 -2.40
N HIS A 22 -12.82 1.31 -2.56
CA HIS A 22 -13.16 2.64 -3.06
C HIS A 22 -13.07 2.79 -4.59
N PHE A 23 -12.27 1.94 -5.25
CA PHE A 23 -12.06 2.04 -6.70
C PHE A 23 -12.94 1.10 -7.55
N SER A 24 -13.71 0.20 -6.92
CA SER A 24 -14.68 -0.68 -7.60
C SER A 24 -16.12 -0.26 -7.30
N ALA A 25 -17.02 -0.34 -8.28
CA ALA A 25 -18.46 -0.14 -8.03
C ALA A 25 -19.03 -1.28 -7.17
N SER A 26 -19.97 -0.97 -6.28
CA SER A 26 -20.60 -1.96 -5.37
C SER A 26 -21.34 -3.07 -6.11
N ASP A 27 -22.02 -2.73 -7.21
CA ASP A 27 -22.78 -3.65 -8.06
C ASP A 27 -21.99 -4.10 -9.32
N SER A 28 -20.66 -4.11 -9.24
CA SER A 28 -19.84 -4.54 -10.38
C SER A 28 -19.86 -6.07 -10.52
N PRO A 29 -19.90 -6.63 -11.75
CA PRO A 29 -19.77 -8.06 -11.98
C PRO A 29 -18.51 -8.66 -11.34
N SER A 30 -17.41 -7.89 -11.32
CA SER A 30 -16.16 -8.25 -10.66
C SER A 30 -16.30 -8.49 -9.14
N ARG A 31 -17.24 -7.81 -8.47
CA ARG A 31 -17.51 -8.04 -7.03
C ARG A 31 -18.22 -9.37 -6.81
N TYR A 32 -19.14 -9.73 -7.71
CA TYR A 32 -19.80 -11.04 -7.68
C TYR A 32 -18.78 -12.16 -7.94
N GLU A 33 -17.96 -12.03 -8.98
CA GLU A 33 -16.90 -13.00 -9.30
C GLU A 33 -15.93 -13.17 -8.12
N PHE A 34 -15.50 -12.06 -7.49
CA PHE A 34 -14.64 -12.10 -6.33
C PHE A 34 -15.30 -12.81 -5.13
N ALA A 35 -16.59 -12.55 -4.88
CA ALA A 35 -17.33 -13.20 -3.80
C ALA A 35 -17.46 -14.71 -4.01
N VAL A 36 -17.80 -15.13 -5.24
CA VAL A 36 -17.90 -16.55 -5.61
C VAL A 36 -16.54 -17.24 -5.54
N ALA A 37 -15.47 -16.61 -6.05
CA ALA A 37 -14.13 -17.15 -5.97
C ALA A 37 -13.69 -17.33 -4.51
N ARG A 38 -13.96 -16.34 -3.65
CA ARG A 38 -13.62 -16.40 -2.23
C ARG A 38 -14.34 -17.54 -1.51
N GLU A 39 -15.60 -17.77 -1.83
CA GLU A 39 -16.37 -18.90 -1.29
C GLU A 39 -15.83 -20.24 -1.80
N PHE A 40 -15.51 -20.33 -3.10
CA PHE A 40 -14.98 -21.54 -3.72
C PHE A 40 -13.62 -21.96 -3.15
N PHE A 41 -12.69 -21.02 -2.99
CA PHE A 41 -11.36 -21.27 -2.43
C PHE A 41 -11.36 -21.40 -0.90
N GLN A 42 -12.53 -21.24 -0.25
CA GLN A 42 -12.67 -21.20 1.21
C GLN A 42 -11.77 -20.14 1.88
N GLU A 43 -11.37 -19.12 1.13
CA GLU A 43 -10.57 -18.00 1.61
C GLU A 43 -11.49 -16.97 2.29
N LEU A 44 -12.22 -17.39 3.32
CA LEU A 44 -13.22 -16.56 4.00
C LEU A 44 -12.63 -15.30 4.69
N GLY A 45 -11.30 -15.16 4.68
CA GLY A 45 -10.58 -13.99 5.12
C GLY A 45 -10.40 -12.91 4.07
N SER A 46 -9.73 -11.82 4.43
CA SER A 46 -9.22 -10.84 3.47
C SER A 46 -7.78 -11.17 3.09
N PRO A 47 -7.42 -11.08 1.79
CA PRO A 47 -6.08 -11.37 1.33
C PRO A 47 -5.13 -10.22 1.73
N PHE A 48 -4.12 -10.57 2.52
CA PHE A 48 -2.97 -9.74 2.84
C PHE A 48 -1.84 -10.02 1.84
N HIS A 49 -1.31 -8.97 1.22
CA HIS A 49 -0.25 -9.08 0.24
C HIS A 49 0.79 -8.00 0.44
N VAL A 50 2.05 -8.43 0.60
CA VAL A 50 3.22 -7.56 0.70
C VAL A 50 4.24 -8.03 -0.31
N VAL A 51 4.75 -7.10 -1.11
CA VAL A 51 5.80 -7.35 -2.10
C VAL A 51 7.07 -6.69 -1.63
N VAL A 52 8.12 -7.49 -1.48
CA VAL A 52 9.46 -7.01 -1.15
C VAL A 52 10.36 -7.18 -2.37
N ALA A 53 10.74 -6.08 -3.00
CA ALA A 53 11.61 -6.06 -4.16
C ALA A 53 13.06 -5.77 -3.77
N LEU A 54 13.96 -6.67 -4.16
CA LEU A 54 15.40 -6.59 -4.00
C LEU A 54 16.03 -6.11 -5.30
N LYS A 55 16.76 -5.00 -5.24
CA LYS A 55 17.53 -4.44 -6.36
C LYS A 55 19.00 -4.35 -5.97
N ALA A 56 19.91 -4.62 -6.89
CA ALA A 56 21.32 -4.34 -6.66
C ALA A 56 21.56 -2.83 -6.51
N ALA A 57 22.39 -2.42 -5.53
CA ALA A 57 22.64 -1.00 -5.23
C ALA A 57 23.34 -0.26 -6.39
N ASP A 58 24.14 -0.98 -7.18
CA ASP A 58 24.83 -0.53 -8.39
C ASP A 58 23.97 -0.67 -9.67
N GLU A 59 22.68 -0.99 -9.52
CA GLU A 59 21.72 -1.24 -10.61
C GLU A 59 22.12 -2.35 -11.60
N GLY A 60 23.11 -3.17 -11.21
CA GLY A 60 23.60 -4.30 -11.98
C GLY A 60 22.84 -5.60 -11.72
N ASN A 61 23.47 -6.71 -12.09
CA ASN A 61 22.93 -8.06 -11.92
C ASN A 61 22.89 -8.45 -10.42
N ILE A 62 21.75 -8.91 -9.93
CA ILE A 62 21.59 -9.42 -8.55
C ILE A 62 22.07 -10.87 -8.40
N LEU A 63 22.22 -11.60 -9.51
CA LEU A 63 22.65 -13.01 -9.54
C LEU A 63 24.17 -13.19 -9.35
N ARG A 64 24.86 -12.20 -8.79
CA ARG A 64 26.27 -12.30 -8.42
C ARG A 64 26.40 -13.07 -7.10
N PRO A 65 27.44 -13.88 -6.88
CA PRO A 65 27.57 -14.72 -5.69
C PRO A 65 27.35 -13.98 -4.37
N LYS A 66 28.01 -12.82 -4.18
CA LYS A 66 27.88 -12.00 -2.96
C LYS A 66 26.48 -11.42 -2.76
N TYR A 67 25.78 -11.12 -3.86
CA TYR A 67 24.44 -10.53 -3.83
C TYR A 67 23.40 -11.62 -3.58
N ILE A 68 23.55 -12.79 -4.19
CA ILE A 68 22.67 -13.94 -3.92
C ILE A 68 22.75 -14.34 -2.45
N ASP A 69 23.95 -14.47 -1.89
CA ASP A 69 24.11 -14.83 -0.47
C ASP A 69 23.43 -13.79 0.44
N LYS A 70 23.52 -12.50 0.09
CA LYS A 70 22.83 -11.43 0.83
C LYS A 70 21.31 -11.45 0.63
N ALA A 71 20.83 -11.76 -0.57
CA ALA A 71 19.40 -11.85 -0.87
C ALA A 71 18.74 -13.00 -0.12
N ILE A 72 19.41 -14.16 -0.04
CA ILE A 72 18.97 -15.30 0.77
C ILE A 72 18.95 -14.94 2.26
N GLU A 73 19.99 -14.25 2.77
CA GLU A 73 20.03 -13.79 4.17
C GLU A 73 18.86 -12.85 4.50
N ILE A 74 18.52 -11.93 3.60
CA ILE A 74 17.39 -11.00 3.75
C ILE A 74 16.07 -11.76 3.76
N GLU A 75 15.88 -12.70 2.85
CA GLU A 75 14.65 -13.49 2.77
C GLU A 75 14.44 -14.36 4.02
N ASP A 76 15.48 -15.09 4.46
CA ASP A 76 15.48 -15.85 5.71
C ASP A 76 15.16 -14.95 6.93
N PHE A 77 15.69 -13.72 6.93
CA PHE A 77 15.43 -12.76 7.99
C PHE A 77 13.96 -12.33 8.01
N LEU A 78 13.40 -11.96 6.86
CA LEU A 78 12.00 -11.50 6.74
C LEU A 78 11.00 -12.61 7.07
N GLN A 79 11.30 -13.86 6.69
CA GLN A 79 10.40 -14.99 6.87
C GLN A 79 10.41 -15.53 8.31
N TYR A 80 11.59 -15.70 8.92
CA TYR A 80 11.74 -16.43 10.19
C TYR A 80 12.25 -15.60 11.37
N LYS A 81 13.10 -14.59 11.14
CA LYS A 81 13.76 -13.85 12.24
C LYS A 81 13.05 -12.56 12.61
N LEU A 82 12.34 -11.94 11.67
CA LEU A 82 11.58 -10.73 11.90
C LEU A 82 10.35 -11.05 12.75
N LYS A 83 10.48 -10.78 14.05
CA LYS A 83 9.45 -11.05 15.05
C LYS A 83 8.75 -9.76 15.47
N VAL A 84 7.44 -9.85 15.59
CA VAL A 84 6.58 -8.74 15.99
C VAL A 84 5.87 -9.09 17.29
N GLU A 85 5.91 -8.17 18.24
CA GLU A 85 5.24 -8.33 19.52
C GLU A 85 3.76 -7.92 19.45
N HIS A 86 2.89 -8.83 19.86
CA HIS A 86 1.47 -8.58 20.06
C HIS A 86 0.99 -9.34 21.30
N GLU A 87 0.41 -8.62 22.26
CA GLU A 87 -0.13 -9.19 23.51
C GLU A 87 0.89 -10.07 24.29
N GLY A 88 2.18 -9.68 24.27
CA GLY A 88 3.25 -10.39 24.97
C GLY A 88 3.74 -11.67 24.27
N GLN A 89 3.23 -11.97 23.08
CA GLN A 89 3.75 -13.04 22.21
C GLN A 89 4.45 -12.45 20.98
N PHE A 90 5.45 -13.18 20.49
CA PHE A 90 6.20 -12.83 19.27
C PHE A 90 5.74 -13.69 18.12
N TYR A 91 5.35 -13.05 17.01
CA TYR A 91 4.92 -13.71 15.78
C TYR A 91 5.89 -13.40 14.64
N SER A 92 6.29 -14.42 13.87
CA SER A 92 6.97 -14.29 12.58
C SER A 92 6.03 -14.62 11.41
N TYR A 93 6.44 -14.32 10.18
CA TYR A 93 5.63 -14.59 8.99
C TYR A 93 5.27 -16.08 8.84
N SER A 94 6.21 -16.96 9.17
CA SER A 94 6.01 -18.42 9.21
C SER A 94 4.80 -18.86 10.05
N ASP A 95 4.43 -18.07 11.07
CA ASP A 95 3.39 -18.45 12.02
C ASP A 95 1.99 -18.14 11.49
N PHE A 96 1.87 -17.24 10.50
CA PHE A 96 0.58 -16.76 9.98
C PHE A 96 0.39 -16.87 8.46
N CYS A 97 1.40 -17.28 7.69
CA CYS A 97 1.29 -17.43 6.24
C CYS A 97 0.31 -18.54 5.78
N GLY A 98 0.03 -19.52 6.65
CA GLY A 98 -0.84 -20.66 6.32
C GLY A 98 -0.31 -21.45 5.12
N THR A 99 -1.20 -21.78 4.18
CA THR A 99 -0.86 -22.53 2.95
C THR A 99 -0.10 -21.70 1.91
N GLN A 100 -0.06 -20.38 2.07
CA GLN A 100 0.52 -19.48 1.08
C GLN A 100 2.05 -19.31 1.25
N CYS A 101 2.64 -19.88 2.30
CA CYS A 101 4.09 -19.91 2.51
C CYS A 101 4.85 -20.52 1.31
N GLU A 102 4.30 -21.53 0.65
CA GLU A 102 4.94 -22.21 -0.49
C GLU A 102 5.22 -21.25 -1.67
N THR A 103 4.42 -20.19 -1.82
CA THR A 103 4.61 -19.21 -2.90
C THR A 103 5.81 -18.28 -2.66
N SER A 104 6.13 -18.02 -1.39
CA SER A 104 7.29 -17.21 -1.00
C SER A 104 8.60 -17.98 -1.18
N ASP A 105 8.57 -19.29 -0.92
CA ASP A 105 9.75 -20.19 -1.01
C ASP A 105 10.28 -20.36 -2.45
N ALA A 106 9.49 -20.04 -3.48
CA ALA A 106 9.92 -20.13 -4.87
C ALA A 106 11.19 -19.29 -5.16
N VAL A 107 11.34 -18.16 -4.47
CA VAL A 107 12.50 -17.27 -4.63
C VAL A 107 13.74 -17.84 -3.97
N SER A 108 13.64 -18.32 -2.73
CA SER A 108 14.77 -18.93 -2.01
C SER A 108 15.23 -20.22 -2.69
N ILE A 109 14.31 -21.03 -3.23
CA ILE A 109 14.65 -22.21 -4.05
C ILE A 109 15.45 -21.77 -5.28
N PHE A 110 14.96 -20.79 -6.04
CA PHE A 110 15.65 -20.32 -7.24
C PHE A 110 17.06 -19.78 -6.92
N LEU A 111 17.17 -18.90 -5.93
CA LEU A 111 18.45 -18.29 -5.53
C LEU A 111 19.44 -19.35 -5.03
N THR A 112 18.97 -20.33 -4.25
CA THR A 112 19.81 -21.42 -3.73
C THR A 112 20.29 -22.34 -4.84
N MET A 113 19.42 -22.74 -5.76
CA MET A 113 19.77 -23.58 -6.91
C MET A 113 20.76 -22.88 -7.84
N TYR A 114 20.53 -21.59 -8.12
CA TYR A 114 21.42 -20.80 -8.96
C TYR A 114 22.81 -20.62 -8.31
N ARG A 115 22.87 -20.37 -6.99
CA ARG A 115 24.12 -20.33 -6.22
C ARG A 115 24.87 -21.67 -6.29
N ASP A 116 24.17 -22.77 -6.08
CA ASP A 116 24.76 -24.11 -6.08
C ASP A 116 25.31 -24.48 -7.46
N GLN A 117 24.61 -24.10 -8.54
CA GLN A 117 25.08 -24.25 -9.91
C GLN A 117 26.37 -23.45 -10.16
N GLN A 118 26.44 -22.20 -9.67
CA GLN A 118 27.65 -21.38 -9.79
C GLN A 118 28.84 -21.95 -9.01
N ARG A 119 28.61 -22.51 -7.81
CA ARG A 119 29.69 -23.04 -6.94
C ARG A 119 30.17 -24.43 -7.34
N LYS A 120 29.24 -25.35 -7.65
CA LYS A 120 29.54 -26.76 -7.91
C LYS A 120 29.84 -27.04 -9.39
N GLY A 121 29.50 -26.13 -10.30
CA GLY A 121 29.71 -26.29 -11.74
C GLY A 121 28.88 -27.41 -12.38
N THR A 122 28.04 -28.11 -11.61
CA THR A 122 27.17 -29.19 -12.08
C THR A 122 25.79 -28.67 -12.40
N ASN A 123 25.37 -28.85 -13.65
CA ASN A 123 24.11 -28.33 -14.18
C ASN A 123 22.94 -29.32 -13.91
N HIS A 124 22.69 -29.64 -12.63
CA HIS A 124 21.66 -30.63 -12.27
C HIS A 124 20.22 -30.14 -12.53
N VAL A 125 20.01 -28.82 -12.68
CA VAL A 125 18.69 -28.21 -12.85
C VAL A 125 18.75 -27.16 -13.96
N LYS A 126 17.83 -27.22 -14.92
CA LYS A 126 17.71 -26.19 -15.97
C LYS A 126 16.89 -25.02 -15.43
N LEU A 127 17.56 -23.94 -15.05
CA LEU A 127 16.93 -22.70 -14.59
C LEU A 127 16.46 -21.85 -15.78
N THR A 128 15.35 -22.28 -16.38
CA THR A 128 14.71 -21.61 -17.52
C THR A 128 13.71 -20.54 -17.08
N TYR A 129 13.51 -19.53 -17.92
CA TYR A 129 12.46 -18.52 -17.76
C TYR A 129 11.35 -18.75 -18.80
N PRO A 130 10.05 -18.55 -18.51
CA PRO A 130 9.44 -17.96 -17.30
C PRO A 130 9.16 -18.95 -16.16
N SER A 131 9.46 -20.23 -16.35
CA SER A 131 9.26 -21.28 -15.35
C SER A 131 10.46 -22.22 -15.31
N MET A 132 10.85 -22.63 -14.10
CA MET A 132 11.86 -23.67 -13.88
C MET A 132 11.19 -25.00 -13.53
N ASP A 133 11.88 -26.09 -13.84
CA ASP A 133 11.48 -27.44 -13.43
C ASP A 133 12.46 -27.93 -12.36
N VAL A 134 11.95 -28.15 -11.16
CA VAL A 134 12.71 -28.59 -9.99
C VAL A 134 12.05 -29.84 -9.45
N PHE A 135 12.75 -30.98 -9.52
CA PHE A 135 12.26 -32.29 -9.06
C PHE A 135 10.91 -32.72 -9.66
N GLY A 136 10.61 -32.35 -10.92
CA GLY A 136 9.36 -32.68 -11.59
C GLY A 136 8.21 -31.74 -11.27
N HIS A 137 8.45 -30.69 -10.47
CA HIS A 137 7.53 -29.62 -10.19
C HIS A 137 7.90 -28.37 -10.99
N ARG A 138 6.92 -27.85 -11.74
CA ARG A 138 7.09 -26.62 -12.52
C ARG A 138 6.82 -25.41 -11.64
N VAL A 139 7.86 -24.67 -11.29
CA VAL A 139 7.79 -23.44 -10.51
C VAL A 139 7.77 -22.23 -11.44
N TYR A 140 6.77 -21.35 -11.30
CA TYR A 140 6.65 -20.14 -12.11
C TYR A 140 7.49 -19.00 -11.51
N LEU A 141 8.47 -18.51 -12.28
CA LEU A 141 9.45 -17.51 -11.82
C LEU A 141 9.08 -16.08 -12.23
N ALA A 142 8.28 -15.91 -13.28
CA ALA A 142 7.97 -14.58 -13.82
C ALA A 142 7.15 -13.68 -12.89
N ASN A 143 6.58 -14.23 -11.79
CA ASN A 143 5.93 -13.42 -10.76
C ASN A 143 6.90 -12.84 -9.72
N ASN A 144 8.13 -13.35 -9.68
CA ASN A 144 9.13 -13.05 -8.66
C ASN A 144 10.44 -12.50 -9.22
N ILE A 145 10.75 -12.69 -10.51
CA ILE A 145 12.02 -12.23 -11.10
C ILE A 145 11.72 -11.32 -12.28
N PHE A 146 12.33 -10.13 -12.26
CA PHE A 146 12.14 -9.09 -13.25
C PHE A 146 13.48 -8.61 -13.82
N LEU A 147 13.43 -7.96 -14.99
CA LEU A 147 14.62 -7.51 -15.73
C LEU A 147 15.59 -8.68 -16.01
N VAL A 148 15.01 -9.78 -16.48
CA VAL A 148 15.76 -11.01 -16.76
C VAL A 148 16.38 -10.93 -18.16
N LYS A 149 17.67 -11.25 -18.26
CA LYS A 149 18.30 -11.58 -19.53
C LYS A 149 18.50 -13.08 -19.61
N THR A 150 17.95 -13.66 -20.68
CA THR A 150 18.08 -15.08 -20.97
C THR A 150 18.98 -15.30 -22.17
N ASN A 151 19.56 -16.49 -22.22
CA ASN A 151 20.21 -16.96 -23.42
C ASN A 151 19.17 -17.26 -24.51
N ASN A 152 19.35 -16.71 -25.71
CA ASN A 152 18.40 -16.87 -26.82
C ASN A 152 18.11 -18.34 -27.19
N LEU A 153 19.08 -19.23 -27.03
CA LEU A 153 18.97 -20.64 -27.46
C LEU A 153 18.38 -21.54 -26.38
N SER A 154 18.83 -21.37 -25.13
CA SER A 154 18.50 -22.29 -24.03
C SER A 154 17.43 -21.74 -23.09
N GLN A 155 17.05 -20.46 -23.22
CA GLN A 155 16.15 -19.74 -22.31
C GLN A 155 16.58 -19.81 -20.84
N ILE A 156 17.85 -20.11 -20.58
CA ILE A 156 18.44 -20.14 -19.24
C ILE A 156 18.66 -18.70 -18.78
N VAL A 157 18.36 -18.45 -17.50
CA VAL A 157 18.57 -17.14 -16.87
C VAL A 157 20.06 -16.88 -16.69
N GLU A 158 20.57 -15.80 -17.32
CA GLU A 158 21.96 -15.36 -17.17
C GLU A 158 22.06 -14.19 -16.20
N GLU A 159 21.14 -13.22 -16.31
CA GLU A 159 21.10 -12.03 -15.45
C GLU A 159 19.68 -11.75 -14.95
N SER A 160 19.58 -11.18 -13.76
CA SER A 160 18.36 -10.58 -13.25
C SER A 160 18.69 -9.25 -12.59
N GLY A 161 17.93 -8.20 -12.93
CA GLY A 161 18.09 -6.88 -12.32
C GLY A 161 17.26 -6.69 -11.04
N LEU A 162 16.19 -7.45 -10.86
CA LEU A 162 15.26 -7.28 -9.76
C LEU A 162 14.61 -8.61 -9.36
N VAL A 163 14.57 -8.88 -8.06
CA VAL A 163 13.89 -10.05 -7.49
C VAL A 163 12.85 -9.56 -6.50
N ALA A 164 11.57 -9.89 -6.71
CA ALA A 164 10.50 -9.63 -5.77
C ALA A 164 10.10 -10.90 -5.04
N ILE A 165 9.99 -10.79 -3.72
CA ILE A 165 9.45 -11.80 -2.83
C ILE A 165 8.02 -11.39 -2.54
N ASN A 166 7.08 -12.27 -2.84
CA ASN A 166 5.67 -12.06 -2.56
C ASN A 166 5.30 -12.79 -1.27
N PHE A 167 4.88 -12.03 -0.27
CA PHE A 167 4.35 -12.53 0.99
C PHE A 167 2.82 -12.44 0.94
N HIS A 168 2.18 -13.61 0.97
CA HIS A 168 0.72 -13.75 0.94
C HIS A 168 0.26 -14.35 2.25
N ALA A 169 -0.79 -13.79 2.85
CA ALA A 169 -1.44 -14.38 4.00
C ALA A 169 -2.95 -14.13 3.94
N ILE A 170 -3.71 -14.99 4.60
CA ILE A 170 -5.16 -14.86 4.69
C ILE A 170 -5.51 -14.70 6.16
N TYR A 171 -6.29 -13.69 6.50
CA TYR A 171 -6.73 -13.45 7.87
C TYR A 171 -8.24 -13.32 7.96
N ASN A 172 -8.80 -13.93 9.01
CA ASN A 172 -10.23 -13.89 9.34
C ASN A 172 -10.51 -13.10 10.64
N ASN A 173 -9.53 -12.99 11.54
CA ASN A 173 -9.68 -12.39 12.87
C ASN A 173 -9.12 -10.97 12.94
N GLU A 174 -9.78 -10.10 13.72
CA GLU A 174 -9.34 -8.70 13.93
C GLU A 174 -7.96 -8.61 14.62
N SER A 175 -7.64 -9.54 15.52
CA SER A 175 -6.33 -9.62 16.17
C SER A 175 -5.21 -9.92 15.15
N SER A 176 -5.45 -10.84 14.22
CA SER A 176 -4.52 -11.16 13.13
C SER A 176 -4.25 -9.97 12.21
N VAL A 177 -5.26 -9.13 11.95
CA VAL A 177 -5.09 -7.87 11.19
C VAL A 177 -4.06 -6.97 11.86
N ALA A 178 -4.16 -6.80 13.18
CA ALA A 178 -3.27 -5.93 13.93
C ALA A 178 -1.83 -6.46 13.94
N ILE A 179 -1.65 -7.78 14.03
CA ILE A 179 -0.34 -8.44 13.94
C ILE A 179 0.28 -8.22 12.56
N MET A 180 -0.47 -8.51 11.49
CA MET A 180 0.01 -8.36 10.10
C MET A 180 0.36 -6.90 9.78
N LYS A 181 -0.45 -5.93 10.21
CA LYS A 181 -0.16 -4.51 10.03
C LYS A 181 1.11 -4.08 10.76
N LYS A 182 1.37 -4.62 11.95
CA LYS A 182 2.64 -4.38 12.66
C LYS A 182 3.82 -5.02 11.95
N TRP A 183 3.65 -6.22 11.39
CA TRP A 183 4.67 -6.91 10.60
C TRP A 183 4.99 -6.16 9.30
N GLU A 184 3.97 -5.75 8.55
CA GLU A 184 4.08 -4.90 7.37
C GLU A 184 4.92 -3.65 7.64
N LYS A 185 4.64 -2.98 8.76
CA LYS A 185 5.40 -1.82 9.20
C LYS A 185 6.85 -2.17 9.56
N ALA A 186 7.09 -3.28 10.25
CA ALA A 186 8.45 -3.72 10.58
C ALA A 186 9.27 -4.07 9.31
N VAL A 187 8.64 -4.66 8.29
CA VAL A 187 9.26 -4.91 6.98
C VAL A 187 9.58 -3.58 6.28
N PHE A 188 8.66 -2.61 6.33
CA PHE A 188 8.89 -1.28 5.79
C PHE A 188 10.07 -0.56 6.49
N ASP A 189 10.10 -0.58 7.82
CA ASP A 189 11.17 0.02 8.62
C ASP A 189 12.53 -0.67 8.32
N TYR A 190 12.54 -2.00 8.14
CA TYR A 190 13.71 -2.73 7.69
C TYR A 190 14.18 -2.31 6.28
N SER A 191 13.24 -2.15 5.34
CA SER A 191 13.57 -1.69 3.98
C SER A 191 14.19 -0.29 4.00
N GLN A 192 13.74 0.59 4.90
CA GLN A 192 14.29 1.93 5.07
C GLN A 192 15.69 1.90 5.69
N SER A 193 15.96 0.98 6.63
CA SER A 193 17.30 0.80 7.20
C SER A 193 18.33 0.35 6.16
N THR A 194 17.88 -0.36 5.12
CA THR A 194 18.71 -0.94 4.05
C THR A 194 19.05 0.06 2.94
N ILE A 195 18.58 1.32 3.03
CA ILE A 195 18.84 2.35 2.01
C ILE A 195 20.34 2.63 1.83
N ASN A 196 21.13 2.52 2.91
CA ASN A 196 22.55 2.81 2.91
C ASN A 196 23.43 1.57 2.67
N ASP A 197 22.84 0.39 2.46
CA ASP A 197 23.62 -0.82 2.26
C ASP A 197 24.31 -0.82 0.89
N PRO A 198 25.61 -1.18 0.82
CA PRO A 198 26.39 -1.11 -0.41
C PRO A 198 26.08 -2.24 -1.41
N LEU A 199 25.32 -3.26 -1.00
CA LEU A 199 25.05 -4.47 -1.80
C LEU A 199 23.65 -4.44 -2.41
N ILE A 200 22.60 -4.52 -1.57
CA ILE A 200 21.22 -4.67 -2.02
C ILE A 200 20.40 -3.56 -1.42
N ARG A 201 19.57 -2.94 -2.25
CA ARG A 201 18.51 -2.03 -1.82
C ARG A 201 17.20 -2.77 -1.81
N VAL A 202 16.53 -2.72 -0.66
CA VAL A 202 15.24 -3.37 -0.43
C VAL A 202 14.13 -2.33 -0.57
N PHE A 203 13.07 -2.69 -1.30
CA PHE A 203 11.86 -1.90 -1.44
C PHE A 203 10.67 -2.73 -0.95
N CYS A 204 9.83 -2.16 -0.10
CA CYS A 204 8.61 -2.79 0.37
C CYS A 204 7.40 -2.03 -0.21
N THR A 205 6.41 -2.76 -0.71
CA THR A 205 5.13 -2.21 -1.13
C THR A 205 3.99 -3.15 -0.78
N SER A 206 2.85 -2.58 -0.40
CA SER A 206 1.67 -3.31 0.02
C SER A 206 0.46 -2.38 0.01
N GLU A 207 -0.74 -2.97 -0.03
CA GLU A 207 -1.98 -2.19 -0.05
C GLU A 207 -2.16 -1.34 1.23
N GLY A 208 -1.75 -1.87 2.39
CA GLY A 208 -1.85 -1.17 3.67
C GLY A 208 -0.93 0.06 3.73
N LEU A 209 0.33 -0.08 3.30
CA LEU A 209 1.29 1.03 3.19
C LEU A 209 0.81 2.11 2.22
N VAL A 210 0.29 1.72 1.06
CA VAL A 210 -0.27 2.69 0.08
C VAL A 210 -1.47 3.43 0.69
N SER A 211 -2.38 2.72 1.36
CA SER A 211 -3.54 3.32 2.03
C SER A 211 -3.12 4.29 3.14
N GLU A 212 -2.06 3.97 3.87
CA GLU A 212 -1.51 4.84 4.92
C GLU A 212 -0.82 6.09 4.34
N GLU A 213 -0.10 5.97 3.23
CA GLU A 213 0.55 7.11 2.57
C GLU A 213 -0.47 8.07 1.94
N VAL A 214 -1.56 7.54 1.36
CA VAL A 214 -2.71 8.36 0.90
C VAL A 214 -3.32 9.13 2.07
N ARG A 215 -3.53 8.46 3.21
CA ARG A 215 -4.06 9.11 4.43
C ARG A 215 -3.12 10.19 4.96
N ARG A 216 -1.83 9.90 5.03
CA ARG A 216 -0.79 10.85 5.46
C ARG A 216 -0.79 12.10 4.58
N THR A 217 -0.82 11.91 3.25
CA THR A 217 -0.89 13.03 2.30
C THR A 217 -2.17 13.86 2.50
N GLY A 218 -3.30 13.20 2.77
CA GLY A 218 -4.54 13.86 3.16
C GLY A 218 -4.37 14.74 4.41
N ILE A 219 -3.75 14.23 5.47
CA ILE A 219 -3.51 14.95 6.72
C ILE A 219 -2.55 16.13 6.50
N LEU A 220 -1.49 15.95 5.72
CA LEU A 220 -0.53 17.02 5.38
C LEU A 220 -1.17 18.15 4.55
N ALA A 221 -2.18 17.84 3.75
CA ALA A 221 -2.93 18.83 2.97
C ALA A 221 -3.95 19.62 3.81
N MET A 222 -4.47 19.07 4.91
CA MET A 222 -5.45 19.75 5.78
C MET A 222 -5.04 21.16 6.23
N PRO A 223 -3.83 21.40 6.79
CA PRO A 223 -3.43 22.73 7.22
C PRO A 223 -3.28 23.72 6.06
N LEU A 224 -2.85 23.24 4.88
CA LEU A 224 -2.70 24.09 3.70
C LEU A 224 -4.05 24.64 3.23
N MET A 225 -5.11 23.83 3.28
CA MET A 225 -6.48 24.30 3.01
C MET A 225 -6.95 25.37 4.01
N GLY A 226 -6.53 25.26 5.28
CA GLY A 226 -6.80 26.28 6.29
C GLY A 226 -6.11 27.61 5.98
N VAL A 227 -4.84 27.56 5.55
CA VAL A 227 -4.07 28.76 5.19
C VAL A 227 -4.67 29.47 3.97
N THR A 228 -5.04 28.74 2.92
CA THR A 228 -5.67 29.36 1.74
C THR A 228 -7.00 30.03 2.09
N PHE A 229 -7.79 29.44 2.99
CA PHE A 229 -9.01 30.05 3.49
C PHE A 229 -8.76 31.36 4.25
N LEU A 230 -7.74 31.41 5.12
CA LEU A 230 -7.37 32.63 5.83
C LEU A 230 -6.93 33.74 4.88
N ILE A 231 -6.14 33.41 3.86
CA ILE A 231 -5.71 34.37 2.83
C ILE A 231 -6.93 34.95 2.10
N LEU A 232 -7.88 34.10 1.70
CA LEU A 232 -9.12 34.54 1.04
C LEU A 232 -9.97 35.43 1.95
N MET A 233 -10.06 35.11 3.24
CA MET A 233 -10.76 35.94 4.23
C MET A 233 -10.10 37.33 4.35
N VAL A 234 -8.77 37.40 4.45
CA VAL A 234 -8.05 38.68 4.54
C VAL A 234 -8.20 39.49 3.26
N PHE A 235 -8.09 38.85 2.09
CA PHE A 235 -8.24 39.51 0.80
C PHE A 235 -9.64 40.10 0.58
N THR A 236 -10.69 39.38 0.96
CA THR A 236 -12.08 39.86 0.85
C THR A 236 -12.41 40.98 1.83
N ILE A 237 -11.86 40.94 3.06
CA ILE A 237 -12.03 42.04 4.02
C ILE A 237 -11.27 43.29 3.53
N THR A 238 -10.04 43.13 3.06
CA THR A 238 -9.23 44.27 2.58
C THR A 238 -9.82 44.94 1.35
N THR A 239 -10.38 44.17 0.41
CA THR A 239 -11.03 44.71 -0.81
C THR A 239 -12.36 45.41 -0.54
N THR A 240 -13.03 45.13 0.58
CA THR A 240 -14.30 45.78 0.95
C THR A 240 -14.12 47.06 1.77
N LEU A 241 -12.90 47.36 2.23
CA LEU A 241 -12.57 48.64 2.85
C LEU A 241 -12.56 49.75 1.79
N ARG A 242 -13.52 50.67 1.91
CA ARG A 242 -13.61 51.87 1.07
C ARG A 242 -12.96 53.06 1.78
N LYS A 243 -12.61 54.10 1.01
CA LYS A 243 -11.98 55.34 1.51
C LYS A 243 -12.85 56.07 2.55
N ASP A 244 -14.17 55.91 2.49
CA ASP A 244 -15.11 56.40 3.49
C ASP A 244 -15.47 55.28 4.50
N PRO A 245 -15.05 55.37 5.77
CA PRO A 245 -15.27 54.33 6.79
C PRO A 245 -16.75 54.07 7.11
N VAL A 246 -17.60 55.08 6.91
CA VAL A 246 -19.05 55.02 7.21
C VAL A 246 -19.80 54.17 6.16
N LYS A 247 -19.20 53.95 4.99
CA LYS A 247 -19.79 53.17 3.88
C LYS A 247 -19.11 51.80 3.69
N SER A 248 -18.06 51.51 4.46
CA SER A 248 -17.42 50.18 4.48
C SER A 248 -18.16 49.25 5.44
N ASN A 249 -18.68 48.13 4.93
CA ASN A 249 -19.34 47.08 5.71
C ASN A 249 -18.48 45.80 5.77
N PRO A 250 -17.34 45.79 6.48
CA PRO A 250 -16.45 44.63 6.53
C PRO A 250 -17.10 43.40 7.18
N LEU A 251 -18.09 43.59 8.06
CA LEU A 251 -18.86 42.51 8.67
C LEU A 251 -19.71 41.73 7.66
N GLU A 252 -20.22 42.41 6.63
CA GLU A 252 -21.00 41.78 5.56
C GLU A 252 -20.10 40.86 4.71
N ALA A 253 -18.88 41.31 4.41
CA ALA A 253 -17.88 40.52 3.69
C ALA A 253 -17.45 39.28 4.47
N PHE A 254 -17.22 39.42 5.78
CA PHE A 254 -16.86 38.31 6.66
C PHE A 254 -17.95 37.23 6.73
N LEU A 255 -19.21 37.63 6.88
CA LEU A 255 -20.36 36.71 6.85
C LEU A 255 -20.50 36.02 5.49
N GLY A 256 -20.20 36.74 4.40
CA GLY A 256 -20.17 36.19 3.04
C GLY A 256 -19.17 35.05 2.86
N VAL A 257 -17.99 35.14 3.49
CA VAL A 257 -16.93 34.11 3.41
C VAL A 257 -17.21 32.89 4.29
N ILE A 258 -17.84 33.09 5.45
CA ILE A 258 -18.17 31.99 6.38
C ILE A 258 -19.39 31.19 5.92
N CYS A 259 -20.32 31.81 5.19
CA CYS A 259 -21.55 31.15 4.74
C CYS A 259 -21.28 29.86 3.92
N PRO A 260 -20.39 29.83 2.91
CA PRO A 260 -20.03 28.60 2.20
C PRO A 260 -19.48 27.50 3.09
N ILE A 261 -18.66 27.82 4.10
CA ILE A 261 -18.11 26.81 5.02
C ILE A 261 -19.22 26.20 5.88
N LEU A 262 -20.09 27.04 6.44
CA LEU A 262 -21.24 26.57 7.20
C LEU A 262 -22.13 25.66 6.34
N SER A 263 -22.31 26.00 5.06
CA SER A 263 -23.04 25.18 4.10
C SER A 263 -22.36 23.83 3.83
N LEU A 264 -21.03 23.80 3.72
CA LEU A 264 -20.26 22.57 3.52
C LEU A 264 -20.37 21.66 4.76
N VAL A 265 -20.13 22.20 5.95
CA VAL A 265 -20.21 21.45 7.21
C VAL A 265 -21.62 20.89 7.42
N ALA A 266 -22.66 21.67 7.15
CA ALA A 266 -24.05 21.21 7.24
C ALA A 266 -24.36 20.10 6.20
N SER A 267 -23.85 20.23 4.97
CA SER A 267 -24.03 19.22 3.91
C SER A 267 -23.36 17.89 4.28
N PHE A 268 -22.10 17.93 4.73
CA PHE A 268 -21.38 16.74 5.17
C PHE A 268 -22.01 16.12 6.42
N GLY A 269 -22.41 16.94 7.39
CA GLY A 269 -23.09 16.45 8.59
C GLY A 269 -24.39 15.70 8.28
N ASN A 270 -25.21 16.22 7.36
CA ASN A 270 -26.41 15.52 6.89
C ASN A 270 -26.07 14.21 6.16
N LEU A 271 -25.02 14.21 5.33
CA LEU A 271 -24.55 13.02 4.62
C LEU A 271 -24.16 11.89 5.60
N PHE A 272 -23.49 12.24 6.71
CA PHE A 272 -23.13 11.30 7.77
C PHE A 272 -24.34 10.79 8.58
N TRP A 273 -25.38 11.62 8.74
CA TRP A 273 -26.64 11.17 9.32
C TRP A 273 -27.28 10.05 8.47
N GLY A 274 -27.18 10.17 7.14
CA GLY A 274 -27.60 9.18 6.16
C GLY A 274 -26.70 7.94 6.02
N ARG A 275 -25.73 7.73 6.94
CA ARG A 275 -24.75 6.62 6.91
C ARG A 275 -23.86 6.58 5.66
N ALA A 276 -23.70 7.69 4.94
CA ALA A 276 -22.76 7.74 3.84
C ALA A 276 -21.31 7.72 4.36
N ARG A 277 -20.43 7.02 3.64
CA ARG A 277 -19.00 6.91 3.97
C ARG A 277 -18.21 7.94 3.16
N LEU A 278 -17.23 8.58 3.79
CA LEU A 278 -16.35 9.53 3.12
C LEU A 278 -15.08 8.83 2.63
N MET A 279 -14.60 9.24 1.45
CA MET A 279 -13.31 8.84 0.89
C MET A 279 -12.38 10.05 0.85
N PHE A 280 -11.13 9.89 1.29
CA PHE A 280 -10.05 10.82 0.96
C PHE A 280 -9.40 10.35 -0.34
N THR A 281 -9.46 11.18 -1.39
CA THR A 281 -8.71 10.92 -2.63
C THR A 281 -7.57 11.90 -2.73
N VAL A 282 -6.37 11.38 -2.94
CA VAL A 282 -5.24 12.15 -3.44
C VAL A 282 -5.04 11.67 -4.86
N SER A 283 -5.45 12.48 -5.84
CA SER A 283 -5.19 12.20 -7.25
C SER A 283 -3.97 13.00 -7.68
N ASP A 284 -2.83 12.31 -7.80
CA ASP A 284 -1.64 12.86 -8.42
C ASP A 284 -1.78 12.80 -9.95
N ASN A 285 -2.41 13.83 -10.50
CA ASN A 285 -1.93 14.57 -11.68
C ASN A 285 -2.78 15.84 -11.82
N ASN A 286 -2.22 16.98 -11.43
CA ASN A 286 -2.84 18.31 -11.59
C ASN A 286 -4.09 18.57 -10.71
N THR A 287 -3.86 18.75 -9.39
CA THR A 287 -4.73 19.45 -8.42
C THR A 287 -6.24 19.47 -8.73
N ARG A 288 -6.90 18.31 -8.58
CA ARG A 288 -8.34 18.25 -8.32
C ARG A 288 -8.62 17.29 -7.18
N ILE A 289 -9.15 17.83 -6.09
CA ILE A 289 -9.72 17.04 -4.98
C ILE A 289 -11.10 16.59 -5.46
N CYS A 290 -11.25 15.30 -5.78
CA CYS A 290 -12.54 14.72 -6.17
C CYS A 290 -13.15 14.00 -4.97
N ILE A 291 -14.20 14.57 -4.40
CA ILE A 291 -14.99 13.95 -3.35
C ILE A 291 -15.96 12.98 -4.02
N LYS A 292 -15.69 11.67 -3.92
CA LYS A 292 -16.57 10.63 -4.44
C LYS A 292 -17.44 10.11 -3.29
N THR A 293 -18.76 10.19 -3.45
CA THR A 293 -19.72 9.62 -2.52
C THR A 293 -20.09 8.22 -2.98
N THR A 294 -19.88 7.22 -2.12
CA THR A 294 -20.41 5.87 -2.31
C THR A 294 -21.72 5.77 -1.53
N LYS A 295 -22.83 5.51 -2.25
CA LYS A 295 -24.08 5.09 -1.62
C LYS A 295 -23.91 3.65 -1.09
N PRO A 296 -24.64 3.28 -0.01
CA PRO A 296 -24.72 1.89 0.43
C PRO A 296 -25.21 0.98 -0.68
#